data_AF-A0A653MJB4-F1
#
_entry.id   AF-A0A653MJB4-F1
#
_cell.length_a   1.000
_cell.length_b   1.000
_cell.length_c   1.000
_cell.angle_alpha   90.00
_cell.angle_beta   90.00
_cell.angle_gamma   90.00
#
_symmetry.space_group_name_H-M   'P 1'
#
loop_
_entity.id
_entity.type
_entity.pdbx_description
1 polymer ?
#
loop_
_entity_poly.entity_id
_entity_poly.type
_entity_poly.pdbx_seq_one_letter_code
_entity_poly.pdbx_strand_id
1 'polypeptide(L)'
;MTIEAALIKPVVDVLLALFQQGSDLKLKHTAQASVREAIRELLQANPDENRAAARIAIARAAGILSEDVVLAEDMLQKHRATRARTRGKSTTGRRRVPSEPVEADTPARKPPAKAGPGTPTSH
;
A
#
# COMPACT_ATOMS: atom_id res chain seq x y z
N MET A 1 13.22 12.41 58.23
CA MET A 1 13.63 13.12 56.99
C MET A 1 12.39 13.24 56.10
N THR A 2 11.60 14.28 56.30
CA THR A 2 10.39 14.56 55.50
C THR A 2 10.80 15.44 54.35
N ILE A 3 10.91 14.87 53.14
CA ILE A 3 11.07 15.66 51.92
C ILE A 3 9.83 16.56 51.83
N GLU A 4 10.02 17.87 51.85
CA GLU A 4 8.93 18.84 51.84
C GLU A 4 8.09 18.64 50.57
N ALA A 5 6.79 18.37 50.73
CA ALA A 5 5.86 18.07 49.64
C ALA A 5 5.78 19.18 48.56
N ALA A 6 6.22 20.39 48.89
CA ALA A 6 6.33 21.53 47.97
C ALA A 6 7.30 21.29 46.80
N LEU A 7 8.33 20.46 46.98
CA LEU A 7 9.33 20.15 45.94
C LEU A 7 8.93 18.99 45.04
N ILE A 8 7.95 18.17 45.43
CA ILE A 8 7.57 16.97 44.67
C ILE A 8 6.91 17.35 43.33
N LYS A 9 5.94 18.27 43.37
CA LYS A 9 5.20 18.70 42.16
C LYS A 9 6.11 19.31 41.07
N PRO A 10 6.98 20.31 41.36
CA PRO A 10 7.84 20.88 40.33
C PRO A 10 8.84 19.86 39.76
N VAL A 11 9.34 18.92 40.57
CA VAL A 11 10.23 17.85 40.07
C VAL A 11 9.48 16.91 39.14
N VAL A 12 8.25 16.50 39.51
CA VAL A 12 7.40 15.68 38.64
C VAL A 12 7.07 16.41 37.34
N ASP A 13 6.77 17.70 37.39
CA ASP A 13 6.48 18.50 36.20
C ASP A 13 7.71 18.59 35.27
N VAL A 14 8.92 18.79 35.82
CA VAL A 14 10.17 18.77 35.03
C VAL A 14 10.42 17.39 34.41
N LEU A 15 10.21 16.30 35.15
CA LEU A 15 10.36 14.94 34.62
C LEU A 15 9.35 14.63 33.51
N LEU A 16 8.09 15.03 33.69
CA LEU A 16 7.05 14.89 32.67
C LEU A 16 7.37 15.72 31.43
N ALA A 17 7.87 16.95 31.59
CA ALA A 17 8.28 17.80 30.47
C ALA A 17 9.46 17.19 29.70
N LEU A 18 10.47 16.68 30.39
CA LEU A 18 11.62 15.99 29.78
C LEU A 18 11.18 14.71 29.05
N PHE A 19 10.23 13.96 29.61
CA PHE A 19 9.67 12.77 28.96
C PHE A 19 8.89 13.12 27.69
N GLN A 20 8.06 14.16 27.74
CA GLN A 20 7.31 14.66 26.59
C GLN A 20 8.26 15.11 25.47
N GLN A 21 9.29 15.90 25.80
CA GLN A 21 10.34 16.30 24.86
C GLN A 21 11.05 15.09 24.23
N GLY A 22 11.40 14.08 25.02
CA GLY A 22 12.01 12.85 24.52
C GLY A 22 11.08 12.06 23.59
N SER A 23 9.79 12.01 23.90
CA SER A 23 8.78 11.35 23.08
C SER A 23 8.54 12.07 21.75
N ASP A 24 8.52 13.41 21.76
CA ASP A 24 8.37 14.24 20.56
C ASP A 24 9.57 14.09 19.62
N LEU A 25 10.79 14.03 20.18
CA LEU A 25 12.00 13.80 19.37
C LEU A 25 11.97 12.44 18.69
N LYS A 26 11.55 11.39 19.43
CA LYS A 26 11.37 10.05 18.85
C LYS A 26 10.30 10.05 17.77
N LEU A 27 9.16 10.70 18.01
CA LEU A 27 8.06 10.81 17.05
C LEU A 27 8.47 11.55 15.78
N LYS A 28 9.23 12.64 15.91
CA LYS A 28 9.79 13.38 14.76
C LYS A 28 10.77 12.52 13.98
N HIS A 29 11.66 11.78 14.65
CA HIS A 29 12.62 10.92 13.96
C HIS A 29 11.92 9.77 13.21
N THR A 30 10.93 9.11 13.83
CA THR A 30 10.15 8.04 13.17
C THR A 30 9.33 8.56 12.00
N ALA A 31 8.78 9.77 12.12
CA ALA A 31 8.09 10.45 11.03
C ALA A 31 9.05 10.83 9.89
N GLN A 32 10.26 11.32 10.16
CA GLN A 32 11.26 11.54 9.09
C GLN A 32 11.64 10.24 8.39
N ALA A 33 11.80 9.15 9.14
CA ALA A 33 12.03 7.83 8.56
C ALA A 33 10.84 7.38 7.70
N SER A 34 9.59 7.62 8.13
CA SER A 34 8.41 7.25 7.35
C SER A 34 8.32 8.02 6.03
N VAL A 35 8.68 9.31 5.99
CA VAL A 35 8.76 10.09 4.74
C VAL A 35 9.80 9.50 3.79
N ARG A 36 11.00 9.21 4.29
CA ARG A 36 12.06 8.58 3.47
C ARG A 36 11.62 7.25 2.88
N GLU A 37 10.94 6.42 3.67
CA GLU A 37 10.38 5.16 3.21
C GLU A 37 9.22 5.33 2.23
N ALA A 38 8.41 6.39 2.37
CA ALA A 38 7.37 6.73 1.40
C ALA A 38 7.99 7.12 0.05
N ILE A 39 9.02 7.96 0.05
CA ILE A 39 9.74 8.36 -1.17
C ILE A 39 10.38 7.14 -1.82
N ARG A 40 11.07 6.29 -1.05
CA ARG A 40 11.65 5.04 -1.57
C ARG A 40 10.61 4.14 -2.22
N GLU A 41 9.44 3.98 -1.59
CA GLU A 41 8.33 3.21 -2.15
C GLU A 41 7.86 3.80 -3.48
N LEU A 42 7.67 5.13 -3.56
CA LEU A 42 7.22 5.83 -4.76
C LEU A 42 8.22 5.82 -5.92
N LEU A 43 9.51 5.62 -5.62
CA LEU A 43 10.56 5.47 -6.64
C LEU A 43 10.70 4.04 -7.18
N GLN A 44 9.97 3.06 -6.60
CA GLN A 44 9.96 1.70 -7.16
C GLN A 44 9.21 1.66 -8.49
N ALA A 45 9.53 0.65 -9.32
CA ALA A 45 8.87 0.46 -10.61
C ALA A 45 7.35 0.18 -10.46
N ASN A 46 6.94 -0.44 -9.36
CA ASN A 46 5.54 -0.71 -9.01
C ASN A 46 5.27 -0.27 -7.56
N PRO A 47 4.98 1.02 -7.33
CA PRO A 47 4.85 1.54 -5.97
C PRO A 47 3.51 1.15 -5.33
N ASP A 48 3.53 0.86 -4.03
CA ASP A 48 2.30 0.75 -3.22
C ASP A 48 1.80 2.12 -2.77
N GLU A 49 0.80 2.64 -3.47
CA GLU A 49 0.17 3.93 -3.18
C GLU A 49 -0.47 4.01 -1.78
N ASN A 50 -1.04 2.91 -1.29
CA ASN A 50 -1.71 2.90 0.00
C ASN A 50 -0.69 2.99 1.13
N ARG A 51 0.42 2.25 0.98
CA ARG A 51 1.52 2.26 1.94
C ARG A 51 2.26 3.59 1.95
N ALA A 52 2.51 4.19 0.78
CA ALA A 52 3.09 5.52 0.68
C ALA A 52 2.17 6.58 1.32
N ALA A 53 0.87 6.55 1.01
CA ALA A 53 -0.10 7.48 1.60
C ALA A 53 -0.18 7.38 3.13
N ALA A 54 -0.19 6.17 3.69
CA ALA A 54 -0.20 5.96 5.13
C ALA A 54 1.06 6.54 5.80
N ARG A 55 2.24 6.34 5.21
CA ARG A 55 3.51 6.85 5.72
C ARG A 55 3.61 8.38 5.67
N ILE A 56 3.07 8.99 4.61
CA ILE A 56 2.93 10.45 4.48
C ILE A 56 1.98 10.99 5.56
N ALA A 57 0.84 10.32 5.77
CA ALA A 57 -0.13 10.72 6.79
C ALA A 57 0.45 10.66 8.22
N ILE A 58 1.24 9.64 8.54
CA ILE A 58 1.97 9.54 9.81
C ILE A 58 2.91 10.74 9.99
N ALA A 59 3.64 11.12 8.95
CA ALA A 59 4.56 12.25 9.02
C ALA A 59 3.84 13.60 9.21
N ARG A 60 2.73 13.78 8.50
CA ARG A 60 1.86 14.96 8.64
C ARG A 60 1.24 15.04 10.04
N ALA A 61 0.79 13.91 10.59
CA ALA A 61 0.22 13.83 11.95
C ALA A 61 1.26 14.10 13.04
N ALA A 62 2.53 13.75 12.81
CA ALA A 62 3.65 14.11 13.69
C ALA A 62 4.05 15.60 13.60
N GLY A 63 3.32 16.41 12.82
CA GLY A 63 3.58 17.84 12.68
C GLY A 63 4.84 18.16 11.89
N ILE A 64 5.36 17.21 11.10
CA ILE A 64 6.49 17.47 10.22
C ILE A 64 5.98 18.21 8.99
N LEU A 65 6.21 19.53 8.98
CA LEU A 65 5.99 20.41 7.84
C LEU A 65 7.31 20.58 7.08
N SER A 66 7.85 19.47 6.56
CA SER A 66 9.09 19.51 5.76
C SER A 66 8.79 19.53 4.26
N GLU A 67 9.71 20.13 3.50
CA GLU A 67 9.69 20.10 2.04
C GLU A 67 9.57 18.66 1.51
N ASP A 68 10.19 17.70 2.18
CA ASP A 68 10.12 16.28 1.83
C ASP A 68 8.70 15.70 1.90
N VAL A 69 7.85 16.15 2.83
CA VAL A 69 6.45 15.71 2.91
C VAL A 69 5.67 16.24 1.71
N VAL A 70 5.87 17.51 1.36
CA VAL A 70 5.24 18.14 0.19
C VAL A 70 5.69 17.45 -1.10
N LEU A 71 6.98 17.13 -1.22
CA LEU A 71 7.54 16.37 -2.33
C LEU A 71 6.90 14.98 -2.42
N ALA A 72 6.84 14.23 -1.32
CA ALA A 72 6.26 12.89 -1.30
C ALA A 72 4.77 12.90 -1.69
N GLU A 73 4.03 13.93 -1.28
CA GLU A 73 2.63 14.13 -1.67
C GLU A 73 2.47 14.42 -3.17
N ASP A 74 3.28 15.32 -3.71
CA ASP A 74 3.29 15.62 -5.14
C ASP A 74 3.69 14.40 -5.99
N MET A 75 4.68 13.63 -5.54
CA MET A 75 5.06 12.36 -6.18
C MET A 75 3.91 11.35 -6.18
N LEU A 76 3.22 11.17 -5.05
CA LEU A 76 2.05 10.29 -4.95
C LEU A 76 0.93 10.75 -5.87
N GLN A 77 0.68 12.07 -5.94
CA GLN A 77 -0.35 12.64 -6.81
C GLN A 77 -0.02 12.45 -8.29
N LYS A 78 1.23 12.69 -8.70
CA LYS A 78 1.72 12.45 -10.08
C LYS A 78 1.61 10.98 -10.46
N HIS A 79 1.95 10.08 -9.54
CA HIS A 79 1.81 8.64 -9.78
C HIS A 79 0.34 8.26 -9.99
N ARG A 80 -0.57 8.69 -9.09
CA ARG A 80 -2.01 8.46 -9.22
C ARG A 80 -2.58 9.00 -10.53
N ALA A 81 -2.19 10.22 -10.92
CA ALA A 81 -2.61 10.82 -12.17
C ALA A 81 -2.11 10.04 -13.40
N THR A 82 -0.84 9.59 -13.37
CA THR A 82 -0.25 8.76 -14.43
C THR A 82 -0.97 7.42 -14.52
N ARG A 83 -1.18 6.75 -13.39
CA ARG A 83 -1.91 5.48 -13.32
C ARG A 83 -3.33 5.64 -13.83
N ALA A 84 -4.06 6.69 -13.42
CA ALA A 84 -5.41 6.94 -13.93
C ALA A 84 -5.43 7.11 -15.46
N ARG A 85 -4.44 7.82 -16.02
CA ARG A 85 -4.29 8.00 -17.47
C ARG A 85 -3.89 6.71 -18.20
N THR A 86 -3.12 5.82 -17.57
CA THR A 86 -2.65 4.56 -18.18
C THR A 86 -3.52 3.35 -17.85
N ARG A 87 -4.47 3.44 -16.91
CA ARG A 87 -5.33 2.35 -16.40
C ARG A 87 -6.14 1.61 -17.48
N GLY A 88 -6.29 2.18 -18.68
CA GLY A 88 -6.93 1.54 -19.83
C GLY A 88 -6.00 1.31 -21.03
N LYS A 89 -4.78 1.84 -21.00
CA LYS A 89 -3.82 1.74 -22.11
C LYS A 89 -2.88 0.56 -21.89
N SER A 90 -3.46 -0.62 -21.77
CA SER A 90 -2.69 -1.86 -21.79
C SER A 90 -2.20 -2.09 -23.22
N THR A 91 -0.88 -2.04 -23.44
CA THR A 91 -0.23 -2.52 -24.66
C THR A 91 -0.27 -4.05 -24.78
N THR A 92 -0.72 -4.76 -23.75
CA THR A 92 -1.05 -6.18 -23.85
C THR A 92 -2.56 -6.34 -24.04
N GLY A 93 -2.94 -6.60 -25.29
CA GLY A 93 -4.29 -6.89 -25.73
C GLY A 93 -4.82 -8.20 -25.15
N ARG A 94 -5.25 -8.18 -23.89
CA ARG A 94 -6.14 -9.22 -23.36
C ARG A 94 -7.34 -8.57 -22.69
N ARG A 95 -8.31 -8.20 -23.52
CA ARG A 95 -9.69 -7.96 -23.12
C ARG A 95 -10.12 -9.18 -22.29
N ARG A 96 -10.26 -9.03 -20.98
CA ARG A 96 -11.01 -10.02 -20.19
C ARG A 96 -12.43 -9.96 -20.71
N VAL A 97 -12.85 -11.02 -21.38
CA VAL A 97 -14.26 -11.26 -21.67
C VAL A 97 -14.96 -11.33 -20.32
N PRO A 98 -15.99 -10.52 -20.05
CA PRO A 98 -16.83 -10.73 -18.89
C PRO A 98 -17.43 -12.13 -19.00
N SER A 99 -17.06 -13.02 -18.09
CA SER A 99 -17.80 -14.27 -17.90
C SER A 99 -19.13 -13.89 -17.25
N GLU A 100 -20.22 -13.98 -18.00
CA GLU A 100 -21.57 -13.94 -17.44
C GLU A 100 -21.68 -15.02 -16.35
N PRO A 101 -22.41 -14.77 -15.25
CA PRO A 101 -22.66 -15.79 -14.26
C PRO A 101 -23.61 -16.81 -14.88
N VAL A 102 -23.09 -17.96 -15.27
CA VAL A 102 -23.93 -19.12 -15.62
C VAL A 102 -24.46 -19.66 -14.31
N GLU A 103 -25.70 -19.30 -13.99
CA GLU A 103 -26.51 -20.03 -13.02
C GLU A 103 -26.54 -21.51 -13.44
N ALA A 104 -26.22 -22.37 -12.48
CA ALA A 104 -26.28 -23.79 -12.64
C ALA A 104 -27.74 -24.23 -12.81
N ASP A 105 -28.06 -24.90 -13.91
CA ASP A 105 -28.76 -26.18 -13.81
C ASP A 105 -28.66 -27.03 -15.11
N THR A 106 -28.65 -28.35 -14.90
CA THR A 106 -28.88 -29.47 -15.84
C THR A 106 -27.76 -30.05 -16.75
N PRO A 107 -27.76 -31.39 -16.94
CA PRO A 107 -26.53 -32.19 -17.02
C PRO A 107 -26.11 -32.60 -18.44
N ALA A 108 -24.82 -32.93 -18.53
CA ALA A 108 -24.06 -33.31 -19.72
C ALA A 108 -24.69 -34.44 -20.56
N ARG A 109 -24.81 -34.21 -21.88
CA ARG A 109 -25.16 -35.24 -22.87
C ARG A 109 -23.91 -35.64 -23.69
N LYS A 110 -23.47 -36.88 -23.47
CA LYS A 110 -22.38 -37.59 -24.16
C LYS A 110 -22.66 -37.75 -25.67
N PRO A 111 -21.69 -37.55 -26.59
CA PRO A 111 -21.84 -37.97 -27.96
C PRO A 111 -21.43 -39.45 -28.16
N PRO A 112 -22.10 -40.22 -29.04
CA PRO A 112 -21.88 -41.65 -29.20
C PRO A 112 -20.68 -41.97 -30.11
N ALA A 113 -19.98 -43.05 -29.79
CA ALA A 113 -18.97 -43.68 -30.62
C ALA A 113 -19.59 -44.30 -31.88
N LYS A 114 -18.92 -44.19 -33.03
CA LYS A 114 -19.19 -45.01 -34.21
C LYS A 114 -17.89 -45.60 -34.75
N ALA A 115 -17.86 -46.92 -34.80
CA ALA A 115 -16.77 -47.80 -35.19
C ALA A 115 -16.40 -47.69 -36.69
N GLY A 116 -15.13 -47.97 -37.00
CA GLY A 116 -14.56 -48.04 -38.35
C GLY A 116 -15.08 -49.21 -39.20
N PRO A 117 -14.70 -49.26 -40.48
CA PRO A 117 -13.58 -50.13 -40.93
C PRO A 117 -12.77 -49.49 -42.07
N GLY A 118 -11.60 -49.91 -42.52
CA GLY A 118 -10.71 -51.03 -42.27
C GLY A 118 -9.48 -50.85 -43.18
N THR A 119 -8.32 -51.37 -42.77
CA THR A 119 -7.09 -51.45 -43.55
C THR A 119 -7.21 -52.40 -44.75
N PRO A 120 -6.36 -52.24 -45.78
CA PRO A 120 -5.51 -53.38 -46.14
C PRO A 120 -4.03 -53.02 -46.38
N THR A 121 -3.19 -53.84 -45.74
CA THR A 121 -1.93 -54.50 -46.15
C THR A 121 -1.06 -54.02 -47.33
N SER A 122 0.25 -54.11 -47.07
CA SER A 122 1.43 -54.15 -47.95
C SER A 122 1.31 -54.97 -49.23
N HIS A 123 2.02 -54.52 -50.27
CA HIS A 123 2.95 -55.29 -51.10
C HIS A 123 4.05 -54.37 -51.63
#